data_AF-A0A5N6U467-F1
#
_entry.id   AF-A0A5N6U467-F1
#
_cell.length_a   1.000
_cell.length_b   1.000
_cell.length_c   1.000
_cell.angle_alpha   90.00
_cell.angle_beta   90.00
_cell.angle_gamma   90.00
#
_symmetry.space_group_name_H-M   'P 1'
#
loop_
_entity.id
_entity.type
_entity.pdbx_description
1 polymer ?
#
loop_
_entity_poly.entity_id
_entity_poly.type
_entity_poly.pdbx_seq_one_letter_code
_entity_poly.pdbx_strand_id
1 'polypeptide(L)'
;MTSRRENQGTDTSWTSSLQDAMEQNLCLEERLEKEQLNTPQSLLKRLLSTRSVVSTSSSFAESQQAAVGCKSSFREIGTGSIGKVFEQAGTLWAFKVLLIDRSDKLWNNYLMHLRIQDSFDRLGNGSGGLEVPRAAWFANKESEFWSENLHLFPEDPTFPRHPRQILCMERIFPLPQPVRHALIELFCNPKNVAAAKNDASNKDCLVRMFLGRKRYGASRPGGSRFFSLRNYKLHVDQIEELQLDADEYAASMADAFAIMHWHTRIDGMDVEFVLGSTPFDHNSARRPPPLQDILRLTPGTSTFERTTNTTPNFRKRIVSLWMLDFDACSPITMNTAGVNQAIKAFLENDPYCPRPHTKDAFSERLWRIFSQRYLDTGRRITAGSPSQTLPQQFIQGIVTKLSPPDQTSLNQATGAVSGLGASAGNRGSALPQQGQSTRNPSRRDQGKHEGGRGSTDGSPKRAPGNRGQGRGQRRGRH
;
A
#
# COMPACT_ATOMS: atom_id res chain seq x y z
N MET A 1 -4.69 -55.56 -21.25
CA MET A 1 -5.59 -54.91 -20.28
C MET A 1 -4.78 -53.92 -19.49
N THR A 2 -5.30 -52.69 -19.47
CA THR A 2 -4.65 -51.41 -19.22
C THR A 2 -4.76 -50.97 -17.76
N SER A 3 -3.89 -50.01 -17.39
CA SER A 3 -4.06 -49.04 -16.27
C SER A 3 -3.64 -49.56 -14.88
N ARG A 4 -2.96 -48.81 -14.00
CA ARG A 4 -2.59 -47.39 -13.99
C ARG A 4 -1.50 -47.23 -12.90
N ARG A 5 -0.37 -46.61 -13.23
CA ARG A 5 0.55 -46.04 -12.24
C ARG A 5 -0.11 -44.76 -11.71
N GLU A 6 -0.42 -44.71 -10.42
CA GLU A 6 -0.83 -43.47 -9.76
C GLU A 6 0.40 -42.70 -9.28
N ASN A 7 0.57 -41.52 -9.85
CA ASN A 7 1.46 -40.46 -9.37
C ASN A 7 1.01 -40.04 -7.98
N GLN A 8 1.82 -40.32 -6.95
CA GLN A 8 1.75 -39.62 -5.67
C GLN A 8 2.35 -38.23 -5.86
N GLY A 9 1.47 -37.23 -5.96
CA GLY A 9 1.83 -35.82 -5.95
C GLY A 9 2.29 -35.39 -4.55
N THR A 10 3.52 -34.93 -4.48
CA THR A 10 4.16 -34.23 -3.37
C THR A 10 3.52 -32.87 -3.14
N ASP A 11 2.64 -32.73 -2.15
CA ASP A 11 2.11 -31.41 -1.72
C ASP A 11 2.17 -31.20 -0.18
N THR A 12 2.71 -32.15 0.58
CA THR A 12 2.75 -32.13 2.06
C THR A 12 4.04 -31.58 2.67
N SER A 13 5.07 -31.27 1.87
CA SER A 13 6.38 -30.83 2.38
C SER A 13 6.49 -29.32 2.62
N TRP A 14 5.65 -28.50 1.98
CA TRP A 14 5.89 -27.05 1.91
C TRP A 14 5.54 -26.26 3.17
N THR A 15 4.47 -26.60 3.90
CA THR A 15 3.99 -25.78 5.04
C THR A 15 4.76 -26.05 6.33
N SER A 16 5.06 -27.33 6.63
CA SER A 16 5.98 -27.68 7.74
C SER A 16 7.36 -27.11 7.46
N SER A 17 7.89 -27.33 6.24
CA SER A 17 9.18 -26.76 5.83
C SER A 17 9.21 -25.24 5.89
N LEU A 18 8.07 -24.55 5.71
CA LEU A 18 8.03 -23.10 5.77
C LEU A 18 8.10 -22.57 7.19
N GLN A 19 7.33 -23.15 8.11
CA GLN A 19 7.40 -22.77 9.52
C GLN A 19 8.79 -23.10 10.09
N ASP A 20 9.32 -24.28 9.76
CA ASP A 20 10.67 -24.70 10.15
C ASP A 20 11.74 -23.77 9.54
N ALA A 21 11.62 -23.40 8.26
CA ALA A 21 12.53 -22.44 7.62
C ALA A 21 12.42 -21.03 8.22
N MET A 22 11.22 -20.61 8.64
CA MET A 22 10.98 -19.32 9.27
C MET A 22 11.52 -19.27 10.72
N GLU A 23 11.41 -20.37 11.46
CA GLU A 23 12.04 -20.52 12.79
C GLU A 23 13.57 -20.60 12.68
N GLN A 24 14.10 -21.28 11.66
CA GLN A 24 15.53 -21.27 11.35
C GLN A 24 16.01 -19.86 10.96
N ASN A 25 15.23 -19.10 10.19
CA ASN A 25 15.53 -17.70 9.88
C ASN A 25 15.57 -16.83 11.14
N LEU A 26 14.65 -17.05 12.09
CA LEU A 26 14.67 -16.34 13.38
C LEU A 26 15.94 -16.67 14.19
N CYS A 27 16.34 -17.94 14.25
CA CYS A 27 17.59 -18.34 14.93
C CYS A 27 18.83 -17.76 14.22
N LEU A 28 18.81 -17.72 12.88
CA LEU A 28 19.83 -17.05 12.09
C LEU A 28 19.86 -15.55 12.38
N GLU A 29 18.72 -14.90 12.60
CA GLU A 29 18.71 -13.50 12.99
C GLU A 29 19.35 -13.25 14.35
N GLU A 30 19.02 -14.02 15.38
CA GLU A 30 19.62 -13.86 16.71
C GLU A 30 21.15 -14.11 16.68
N ARG A 31 21.62 -14.96 15.75
CA ARG A 31 23.06 -15.19 15.50
C ARG A 31 23.69 -14.07 14.68
N LEU A 32 22.97 -13.53 13.69
CA LEU A 32 23.44 -12.44 12.82
C LEU A 32 23.31 -11.06 13.46
N GLU A 33 22.50 -10.86 14.52
CA GLU A 33 22.61 -9.66 15.35
C GLU A 33 23.95 -9.62 16.11
N LYS A 34 24.55 -10.79 16.36
CA LYS A 34 25.90 -10.90 16.95
C LYS A 34 27.02 -10.74 15.90
N GLU A 35 26.73 -10.97 14.62
CA GLU A 35 27.66 -10.73 13.50
C GLU A 35 27.28 -9.42 12.78
N GLN A 36 28.00 -8.33 13.02
CA GLN A 36 27.75 -7.05 12.36
C GLN A 36 27.51 -7.20 10.85
N LEU A 37 26.27 -6.95 10.41
CA LEU A 37 25.96 -6.78 9.00
C LEU A 37 26.77 -5.58 8.48
N ASN A 38 27.76 -5.85 7.63
CA ASN A 38 28.76 -4.85 7.27
C ASN A 38 28.23 -3.70 6.38
N THR A 39 27.04 -3.80 5.78
CA THR A 39 26.45 -2.71 4.97
C THR A 39 24.91 -2.61 5.07
N PRO A 40 24.33 -1.40 4.91
CA PRO A 40 22.87 -1.21 4.82
C PRO A 40 22.22 -1.99 3.67
N GLN A 41 22.91 -2.18 2.54
CA GLN A 41 22.41 -2.94 1.39
C GLN A 41 22.21 -4.42 1.74
N SER A 42 23.22 -5.05 2.38
CA SER A 42 23.12 -6.45 2.81
C SER A 42 22.01 -6.64 3.85
N LEU A 43 21.82 -5.65 4.74
CA LEU A 43 20.72 -5.64 5.70
C LEU A 43 19.36 -5.60 4.98
N LEU A 44 19.17 -4.70 4.02
CA LEU A 44 17.92 -4.60 3.28
C LEU A 44 17.67 -5.84 2.42
N LYS A 45 18.68 -6.34 1.69
CA LYS A 45 18.56 -7.57 0.91
C LYS A 45 18.02 -8.72 1.74
N ARG A 46 18.54 -8.87 2.96
CA ARG A 46 18.10 -9.90 3.90
C ARG A 46 16.71 -9.61 4.44
N LEU A 47 16.52 -8.48 5.12
CA LEU A 47 15.28 -8.21 5.87
C LEU A 47 14.06 -7.87 5.00
N LEU A 48 14.28 -7.46 3.75
CA LEU A 48 13.22 -7.29 2.74
C LEU A 48 13.14 -8.50 1.80
N SER A 49 13.75 -9.64 2.12
CA SER A 49 13.42 -10.91 1.47
C SER A 49 12.05 -11.39 1.96
N THR A 50 11.29 -12.04 1.10
CA THR A 50 9.96 -12.56 1.43
C THR A 50 10.06 -13.46 2.67
N ARG A 51 9.19 -13.21 3.66
CA ARG A 51 9.08 -14.02 4.90
C ARG A 51 10.29 -13.97 5.83
N SER A 52 11.13 -12.94 5.73
CA SER A 52 12.11 -12.65 6.78
C SER A 52 11.41 -12.34 8.10
N VAL A 53 11.81 -13.06 9.16
CA VAL A 53 11.24 -12.93 10.50
C VAL A 53 12.20 -12.11 11.35
N VAL A 54 11.81 -10.87 11.64
CA VAL A 54 12.56 -9.90 12.41
C VAL A 54 12.26 -9.97 13.90
N SER A 55 13.25 -10.31 14.72
CA SER A 55 13.19 -10.08 16.17
C SER A 55 13.52 -8.61 16.47
N THR A 56 12.73 -7.94 17.30
CA THR A 56 12.93 -6.52 17.61
C THR A 56 12.69 -6.24 19.09
N SER A 57 13.67 -5.65 19.76
CA SER A 57 13.56 -4.99 21.07
C SER A 57 13.24 -3.49 20.96
N SER A 58 12.63 -3.07 19.84
CA SER A 58 12.40 -1.64 19.59
C SER A 58 11.39 -1.03 20.56
N SER A 59 11.54 0.25 20.85
CA SER A 59 10.57 1.01 21.68
C SER A 59 9.15 0.96 21.11
N PHE A 60 9.01 0.78 19.80
CA PHE A 60 7.72 0.49 19.16
C PHE A 60 7.12 -0.84 19.65
N ALA A 61 7.88 -1.92 19.60
CA ALA A 61 7.41 -3.24 20.02
C ALA A 61 7.10 -3.27 21.53
N GLU A 62 7.91 -2.61 22.35
CA GLU A 62 7.67 -2.47 23.79
C GLU A 62 6.39 -1.69 24.09
N SER A 63 6.20 -0.55 23.44
CA SER A 63 5.00 0.26 23.62
C SER A 63 3.73 -0.47 23.17
N GLN A 64 3.79 -1.22 22.06
CA GLN A 64 2.65 -2.01 21.59
C GLN A 64 2.36 -3.16 22.55
N GLN A 65 3.38 -3.88 23.01
CA GLN A 65 3.22 -4.98 23.94
C GLN A 65 2.65 -4.52 25.29
N ALA A 66 3.11 -3.38 25.80
CA ALA A 66 2.63 -2.80 27.06
C ALA A 66 1.18 -2.30 26.98
N ALA A 67 0.69 -1.97 25.78
CA ALA A 67 -0.68 -1.50 25.56
C ALA A 67 -1.70 -2.64 25.35
N VAL A 68 -1.26 -3.90 25.26
CA VAL A 68 -2.17 -5.05 25.10
C VAL A 68 -3.16 -5.10 26.26
N GLY A 69 -4.45 -5.18 25.94
CA GLY A 69 -5.53 -5.21 26.93
C GLY A 69 -5.86 -3.85 27.54
N CYS A 70 -5.14 -2.78 27.18
CA CYS A 70 -5.43 -1.42 27.62
C CYS A 70 -6.24 -0.64 26.57
N LYS A 71 -7.18 0.19 27.03
CA LYS A 71 -7.95 1.09 26.15
C LYS A 71 -7.10 2.32 25.80
N SER A 72 -6.25 2.19 24.80
CA SER A 72 -5.33 3.24 24.34
C SER A 72 -6.03 4.27 23.44
N SER A 73 -5.52 5.50 23.41
CA SER A 73 -5.97 6.53 22.46
C SER A 73 -5.65 6.15 21.02
N PHE A 74 -6.45 6.64 20.06
CA PHE A 74 -6.18 6.46 18.65
C PHE A 74 -5.07 7.40 18.18
N ARG A 75 -4.21 6.90 17.28
CA ARG A 75 -3.16 7.70 16.64
C ARG A 75 -3.29 7.64 15.13
N GLU A 76 -3.26 8.81 14.47
CA GLU A 76 -3.24 8.86 13.01
C GLU A 76 -1.93 8.28 12.46
N ILE A 77 -2.05 7.32 11.55
CA ILE A 77 -0.93 6.65 10.87
C ILE A 77 -0.91 6.91 9.37
N GLY A 78 -1.98 7.44 8.79
CA GLY A 78 -2.03 7.81 7.39
C GLY A 78 -3.26 8.65 7.05
N THR A 79 -3.19 9.38 5.94
CA THR A 79 -4.30 10.14 5.38
C THR A 79 -4.31 9.95 3.87
N GLY A 80 -5.45 9.50 3.33
CA GLY A 80 -5.70 9.33 1.91
C GLY A 80 -6.70 10.35 1.37
N SER A 81 -7.17 10.13 0.14
CA SER A 81 -8.15 11.01 -0.54
C SER A 81 -9.54 10.97 0.10
N ILE A 82 -9.96 9.80 0.60
CA ILE A 82 -11.31 9.58 1.14
C ILE A 82 -11.36 9.46 2.67
N GLY A 83 -10.22 9.25 3.35
CA GLY A 83 -10.21 8.88 4.75
C GLY A 83 -8.88 9.04 5.45
N LYS A 84 -8.95 9.17 6.78
CA LYS A 84 -7.80 9.08 7.69
C LYS A 84 -7.72 7.68 8.26
N VAL A 85 -6.52 7.16 8.44
CA VAL A 85 -6.25 5.83 9.01
C VAL A 85 -5.67 6.02 10.40
N PHE A 86 -6.30 5.39 11.37
CA PHE A 86 -5.87 5.39 12.77
C PHE A 86 -5.43 3.99 13.20
N GLU A 87 -4.48 3.95 14.13
CA GLU A 87 -4.21 2.76 14.94
C GLU A 87 -4.81 2.91 16.34
N GLN A 88 -4.87 1.79 17.05
CA GLN A 88 -4.95 1.76 18.51
C GLN A 88 -3.83 0.87 19.05
N ALA A 89 -3.00 1.41 19.95
CA ALA A 89 -1.86 0.68 20.48
C ALA A 89 -2.31 -0.59 21.25
N GLY A 90 -1.55 -1.66 21.14
CA GLY A 90 -1.85 -2.97 21.73
C GLY A 90 -2.83 -3.81 20.90
N THR A 91 -3.32 -3.29 19.78
CA THR A 91 -4.25 -4.00 18.89
C THR A 91 -3.62 -4.32 17.54
N LEU A 92 -4.28 -5.21 16.79
CA LEU A 92 -3.92 -5.57 15.42
C LEU A 92 -4.74 -4.82 14.38
N TRP A 93 -5.48 -3.79 14.81
CA TRP A 93 -6.49 -3.14 13.99
C TRP A 93 -6.03 -1.78 13.47
N ALA A 94 -6.44 -1.51 12.25
CA ALA A 94 -6.39 -0.21 11.61
C ALA A 94 -7.82 0.24 11.32
N PHE A 95 -8.06 1.53 11.49
CA PHE A 95 -9.38 2.14 11.42
C PHE A 95 -9.37 3.24 10.36
N LYS A 96 -9.98 2.97 9.19
CA LYS A 96 -10.13 3.96 8.12
C LYS A 96 -11.42 4.74 8.37
N VAL A 97 -11.28 5.97 8.87
CA VAL A 97 -12.38 6.88 9.17
C VAL A 97 -12.58 7.81 7.99
N LEU A 98 -13.83 7.97 7.55
CA LEU A 98 -14.18 8.81 6.41
C LEU A 98 -13.76 10.28 6.64
N LEU A 99 -13.11 10.89 5.64
CA LEU A 99 -12.62 12.28 5.69
C LEU A 99 -13.53 13.25 4.94
N ILE A 100 -14.06 12.81 3.80
CA ILE A 100 -14.97 13.57 2.93
C ILE A 100 -16.24 12.76 2.69
N ASP A 101 -17.35 13.38 2.31
CA ASP A 101 -18.61 12.66 2.09
C ASP A 101 -18.55 11.76 0.84
N ARG A 102 -17.95 10.58 1.03
CA ARG A 102 -17.72 9.52 0.05
C ARG A 102 -18.02 8.16 0.68
N SER A 103 -19.18 8.10 1.31
CA SER A 103 -19.72 6.89 1.94
C SER A 103 -19.73 5.69 0.98
N ASP A 104 -20.04 5.95 -0.29
CA ASP A 104 -20.00 5.00 -1.40
C ASP A 104 -18.63 4.31 -1.51
N LYS A 105 -17.55 5.09 -1.42
CA LYS A 105 -16.17 4.59 -1.58
C LYS A 105 -15.71 3.78 -0.39
N LEU A 106 -15.98 4.24 0.84
CA LEU A 106 -15.58 3.48 2.03
C LEU A 106 -16.38 2.17 2.16
N TRP A 107 -17.66 2.19 1.81
CA TRP A 107 -18.48 0.98 1.73
C TRP A 107 -17.99 0.04 0.61
N ASN A 108 -17.65 0.58 -0.56
CA ASN A 108 -17.08 -0.23 -1.64
C ASN A 108 -15.74 -0.85 -1.22
N ASN A 109 -14.90 -0.11 -0.49
CA ASN A 109 -13.66 -0.64 0.07
C ASN A 109 -13.98 -1.87 0.94
N TYR A 110 -14.94 -1.79 1.86
CA TYR A 110 -15.33 -2.91 2.71
C TYR A 110 -15.83 -4.11 1.91
N LEU A 111 -16.73 -3.89 0.96
CA LEU A 111 -17.32 -4.95 0.13
C LEU A 111 -16.27 -5.65 -0.75
N MET A 112 -15.41 -4.88 -1.42
CA MET A 112 -14.35 -5.44 -2.26
C MET A 112 -13.32 -6.20 -1.43
N HIS A 113 -13.00 -5.70 -0.23
CA HIS A 113 -12.14 -6.39 0.73
C HIS A 113 -12.65 -7.81 1.02
N LEU A 114 -13.92 -7.92 1.42
CA LEU A 114 -14.54 -9.21 1.76
C LEU A 114 -14.58 -10.16 0.56
N ARG A 115 -14.88 -9.67 -0.65
CA ARG A 115 -14.88 -10.48 -1.89
C ARG A 115 -13.48 -11.00 -2.23
N ILE A 116 -12.46 -10.17 -2.07
CA ILE A 116 -11.06 -10.55 -2.29
C ILE A 116 -10.64 -11.59 -1.24
N GLN A 117 -10.93 -11.36 0.04
CA GLN A 117 -10.64 -12.32 1.11
C GLN A 117 -11.26 -13.68 0.84
N ASP A 118 -12.57 -13.75 0.51
CA ASP A 118 -13.25 -15.00 0.18
C ASP A 118 -12.59 -15.72 -1.01
N SER A 119 -12.16 -14.97 -2.02
CA SER A 119 -11.47 -15.54 -3.18
C SER A 119 -10.10 -16.11 -2.83
N PHE A 120 -9.31 -15.39 -2.03
CA PHE A 120 -8.00 -15.86 -1.57
C PHE A 120 -8.12 -17.06 -0.62
N ASP A 121 -9.15 -17.09 0.22
CA ASP A 121 -9.40 -18.21 1.14
C ASP A 121 -9.81 -19.48 0.37
N ARG A 122 -10.69 -19.35 -0.63
CA ARG A 122 -11.15 -20.49 -1.45
C ARG A 122 -10.06 -21.09 -2.34
N LEU A 123 -9.21 -20.24 -2.91
CA LEU A 123 -8.15 -20.68 -3.80
C LEU A 123 -6.92 -21.21 -3.03
N GLY A 124 -6.90 -21.08 -1.71
CA GLY A 124 -5.82 -21.57 -0.85
C GLY A 124 -4.47 -20.95 -1.20
N ASN A 125 -3.37 -21.64 -0.88
CA ASN A 125 -1.94 -21.25 -1.02
C ASN A 125 -1.46 -20.73 -2.39
N GLY A 126 -2.35 -20.42 -3.35
CA GLY A 126 -2.05 -19.91 -4.68
C GLY A 126 -1.50 -18.48 -4.75
N SER A 127 -1.50 -17.70 -3.67
CA SER A 127 -1.01 -16.31 -3.66
C SER A 127 0.50 -16.13 -3.38
N GLY A 128 1.26 -17.23 -3.28
CA GLY A 128 2.71 -17.21 -3.51
C GLY A 128 3.57 -16.33 -2.61
N GLY A 129 3.06 -15.80 -1.49
CA GLY A 129 3.78 -14.86 -0.62
C GLY A 129 3.14 -13.48 -0.46
N LEU A 130 1.99 -13.23 -1.10
CA LEU A 130 1.17 -12.03 -0.90
C LEU A 130 0.12 -12.21 0.20
N GLU A 131 0.03 -11.22 1.07
CA GLU A 131 -0.98 -11.08 2.12
C GLU A 131 -2.04 -10.03 1.76
N VAL A 132 -3.28 -10.25 2.21
CA VAL A 132 -4.39 -9.29 2.13
C VAL A 132 -4.85 -9.03 3.55
N PRO A 133 -4.93 -7.77 4.03
CA PRO A 133 -5.45 -7.49 5.37
C PRO A 133 -6.84 -8.09 5.56
N ARG A 134 -7.17 -8.59 6.74
CA ARG A 134 -8.55 -9.04 7.00
C ARG A 134 -9.48 -7.87 7.31
N ALA A 135 -10.58 -7.68 6.56
CA ALA A 135 -11.64 -6.77 7.00
C ALA A 135 -12.38 -7.39 8.19
N ALA A 136 -12.62 -6.59 9.23
CA ALA A 136 -13.28 -7.05 10.45
C ALA A 136 -14.75 -6.60 10.48
N TRP A 137 -15.00 -5.30 10.35
CA TRP A 137 -16.35 -4.74 10.39
C TRP A 137 -16.38 -3.32 9.85
N PHE A 138 -17.58 -2.87 9.51
CA PHE A 138 -17.90 -1.50 9.14
C PHE A 138 -18.93 -0.94 10.12
N ALA A 139 -18.77 0.32 10.52
CA ALA A 139 -19.72 1.01 11.37
C ALA A 139 -20.10 2.38 10.77
N ASN A 140 -21.38 2.73 10.90
CA ASN A 140 -21.90 4.04 10.52
C ASN A 140 -21.78 5.05 11.67
N LYS A 141 -22.30 6.27 11.46
CA LYS A 141 -22.21 7.35 12.44
C LYS A 141 -23.11 7.14 13.67
N GLU A 142 -24.10 6.24 13.58
CA GLU A 142 -25.02 5.89 14.66
C GLU A 142 -24.54 4.73 15.55
N SER A 143 -23.43 4.07 15.19
CA SER A 143 -22.92 2.91 15.91
C SER A 143 -22.48 3.21 17.34
N GLU A 144 -22.73 2.27 18.26
CA GLU A 144 -22.22 2.26 19.64
C GLU A 144 -20.69 2.35 19.72
N PHE A 145 -19.96 2.00 18.65
CA PHE A 145 -18.52 2.23 18.58
C PHE A 145 -18.17 3.69 18.93
N TRP A 146 -18.95 4.67 18.47
CA TRP A 146 -18.66 6.08 18.71
C TRP A 146 -18.95 6.52 20.14
N SER A 147 -20.02 6.03 20.77
CA SER A 147 -20.30 6.38 22.18
C SER A 147 -19.16 5.89 23.09
N GLU A 148 -18.57 4.73 22.78
CA GLU A 148 -17.49 4.16 23.57
C GLU A 148 -16.09 4.71 23.26
N ASN A 149 -15.84 5.18 22.03
CA ASN A 149 -14.48 5.43 21.55
C ASN A 149 -14.23 6.87 21.05
N LEU A 150 -15.25 7.71 20.86
CA LEU A 150 -15.07 9.04 20.28
C LEU A 150 -14.06 9.90 21.05
N HIS A 151 -14.09 9.84 22.38
CA HIS A 151 -13.19 10.59 23.26
C HIS A 151 -11.71 10.17 23.15
N LEU A 152 -11.43 9.00 22.59
CA LEU A 152 -10.08 8.44 22.40
C LEU A 152 -9.41 8.91 21.11
N PHE A 153 -10.17 9.45 20.15
CA PHE A 153 -9.59 10.02 18.93
C PHE A 153 -8.82 11.31 19.26
N PRO A 154 -7.81 11.73 18.48
CA PRO A 154 -7.13 13.01 18.73
C PRO A 154 -8.09 14.19 18.48
N GLU A 155 -7.92 15.29 19.23
CA GLU A 155 -8.48 16.58 18.83
C GLU A 155 -7.61 17.16 17.71
N ASP A 156 -8.20 17.36 16.54
CA ASP A 156 -7.56 17.97 15.38
C ASP A 156 -8.50 19.04 14.83
N PRO A 157 -8.12 20.33 14.79
CA PRO A 157 -8.97 21.39 14.25
C PRO A 157 -9.39 21.15 12.79
N THR A 158 -8.57 20.42 12.01
CA THR A 158 -8.85 20.06 10.61
C THR A 158 -9.63 18.76 10.48
N PHE A 159 -9.76 18.00 11.57
CA PHE A 159 -10.50 16.75 11.63
C PHE A 159 -11.17 16.59 13.01
N PRO A 160 -12.18 17.41 13.34
CA PRO A 160 -12.76 17.45 14.68
C PRO A 160 -13.41 16.13 15.06
N ARG A 161 -13.48 15.82 16.35
CA ARG A 161 -14.15 14.61 16.85
C ARG A 161 -15.65 14.68 16.60
N HIS A 162 -16.14 13.84 15.69
CA HIS A 162 -17.56 13.52 15.59
C HIS A 162 -17.73 12.13 14.98
N PRO A 163 -18.88 11.47 15.21
CA PRO A 163 -19.20 10.19 14.59
C PRO A 163 -19.20 10.26 13.07
N ARG A 164 -18.59 9.27 12.43
CA ARG A 164 -18.46 9.14 10.98
C ARG A 164 -18.62 7.68 10.57
N GLN A 165 -18.57 7.41 9.27
CA GLN A 165 -18.36 6.04 8.82
C GLN A 165 -16.92 5.61 9.05
N ILE A 166 -16.74 4.36 9.43
CA ILE A 166 -15.45 3.80 9.80
C ILE A 166 -15.38 2.33 9.37
N LEU A 167 -14.25 1.97 8.77
CA LEU A 167 -13.90 0.60 8.42
C LEU A 167 -12.78 0.12 9.35
N CYS A 168 -13.02 -0.97 10.06
CA CYS A 168 -12.02 -1.69 10.82
C CYS A 168 -11.47 -2.86 10.00
N MET A 169 -10.15 -2.90 9.88
CA MET A 169 -9.42 -3.92 9.15
C MET A 169 -8.11 -4.23 9.83
N GLU A 170 -7.53 -5.37 9.51
CA GLU A 170 -6.22 -5.75 9.99
C GLU A 170 -5.18 -4.69 9.61
N ARG A 171 -4.29 -4.41 10.56
CA ARG A 171 -3.21 -3.47 10.37
C ARG A 171 -2.00 -4.14 9.74
N ILE A 172 -1.52 -3.52 8.67
CA ILE A 172 -0.14 -3.73 8.19
C ILE A 172 0.79 -2.89 9.07
N PHE A 173 1.67 -3.55 9.82
CA PHE A 173 2.59 -2.86 10.71
C PHE A 173 3.77 -2.26 9.93
N PRO A 174 4.30 -1.11 10.37
CA PRO A 174 5.42 -0.47 9.69
C PRO A 174 6.66 -1.35 9.71
N LEU A 175 7.53 -1.20 8.71
CA LEU A 175 8.78 -1.96 8.65
C LEU A 175 9.66 -1.73 9.90
N PRO A 176 10.43 -2.75 10.34
CA PRO A 176 11.31 -2.64 11.51
C PRO A 176 12.32 -1.50 11.43
N GLN A 177 12.73 -0.97 12.59
CA GLN A 177 13.67 0.15 12.66
C GLN A 177 14.97 -0.08 11.86
N PRO A 178 15.62 -1.27 11.91
CA PRO A 178 16.83 -1.51 11.12
C PRO A 178 16.61 -1.29 9.61
N VAL A 179 15.49 -1.77 9.08
CA VAL A 179 15.08 -1.57 7.68
C VAL A 179 14.87 -0.08 7.38
N ARG A 180 14.13 0.62 8.24
CA ARG A 180 13.86 2.06 8.08
C ARG A 180 15.16 2.88 8.07
N HIS A 181 16.07 2.58 8.98
CA HIS A 181 17.37 3.26 9.08
C HIS A 181 18.23 2.98 7.85
N ALA A 182 18.31 1.74 7.39
CA ALA A 182 19.07 1.39 6.20
C ALA A 182 18.51 2.05 4.92
N LEU A 183 17.18 2.14 4.77
CA LEU A 183 16.55 2.89 3.68
C LEU A 183 16.91 4.38 3.72
N ILE A 184 16.91 4.99 4.92
CA ILE A 184 17.32 6.38 5.11
C ILE A 184 18.79 6.56 4.76
N GLU A 185 19.68 5.70 5.25
CA GLU A 185 21.12 5.79 5.00
C GLU A 185 21.46 5.69 3.52
N LEU A 186 20.76 4.83 2.78
CA LEU A 186 21.03 4.61 1.36
C LEU A 186 20.41 5.66 0.45
N PHE A 187 19.19 6.10 0.74
CA PHE A 187 18.41 6.88 -0.23
C PHE A 187 18.07 8.31 0.21
N CYS A 188 18.29 8.65 1.48
CA CYS A 188 18.15 10.02 1.95
C CYS A 188 19.34 10.88 1.52
N ASN A 189 19.14 12.20 1.46
CA ASN A 189 20.27 13.12 1.35
C ASN A 189 21.14 12.98 2.62
N PRO A 190 22.47 12.78 2.51
CA PRO A 190 23.35 12.61 3.67
C PRO A 190 23.19 13.70 4.73
N LYS A 191 22.89 14.94 4.33
CA LYS A 191 22.67 16.08 5.25
C LYS A 191 21.41 15.93 6.11
N ASN A 192 20.43 15.14 5.66
CA ASN A 192 19.13 15.00 6.29
C ASN A 192 18.94 13.66 7.02
N VAL A 193 19.91 12.73 6.96
CA VAL A 193 19.80 11.38 7.54
C VAL A 193 19.44 11.43 9.03
N ALA A 194 20.13 12.25 9.82
CA ALA A 194 19.86 12.37 11.25
C ALA A 194 18.44 12.90 11.53
N ALA A 195 18.01 13.92 10.79
CA ALA A 195 16.66 14.46 10.90
C ALA A 195 15.60 13.43 10.50
N ALA A 196 15.82 12.70 9.40
CA ALA A 196 14.91 11.67 8.90
C ALA A 196 14.77 10.48 9.86
N LYS A 197 15.84 10.07 10.55
CA LYS A 197 15.79 9.01 11.58
C LYS A 197 14.99 9.43 12.82
N ASN A 198 15.03 10.72 13.17
CA ASN A 198 14.35 11.27 14.34
C ASN A 198 12.89 11.69 14.07
N ASP A 199 12.50 11.83 12.80
CA ASP A 199 11.13 12.17 12.41
C ASP A 199 10.14 11.07 12.80
N ALA A 200 9.16 11.44 13.64
CA ALA A 200 8.12 10.52 14.12
C ALA A 200 7.25 9.98 12.97
N SER A 201 7.00 10.76 11.91
CA SER A 201 6.20 10.33 10.76
C SER A 201 6.85 9.16 10.01
N ASN A 202 8.18 9.11 10.00
CA ASN A 202 8.96 8.03 9.38
C ASN A 202 8.86 6.70 10.16
N LYS A 203 8.20 6.67 11.32
CA LYS A 203 7.86 5.44 12.06
C LYS A 203 6.72 4.66 11.43
N ASP A 204 5.88 5.30 10.62
CA ASP A 204 4.75 4.67 9.92
C ASP A 204 5.14 4.19 8.50
N CYS A 205 6.32 3.59 8.38
CA CYS A 205 6.88 3.22 7.07
C CYS A 205 6.26 1.94 6.49
N LEU A 206 5.53 2.11 5.38
CA LEU A 206 5.21 1.05 4.43
C LEU A 206 5.89 1.39 3.10
N VAL A 207 6.56 0.41 2.49
CA VAL A 207 7.31 0.62 1.24
C VAL A 207 6.46 0.19 0.06
N ARG A 208 6.12 1.13 -0.83
CA ARG A 208 5.39 0.88 -2.07
C ARG A 208 6.33 0.30 -3.13
N MET A 209 6.00 -0.90 -3.63
CA MET A 209 6.86 -1.66 -4.54
C MET A 209 6.58 -1.32 -6.01
N PHE A 210 7.47 -0.58 -6.65
CA PHE A 210 7.27 -0.08 -8.02
C PHE A 210 8.13 -0.88 -9.01
N LEU A 211 7.62 -2.01 -9.51
CA LEU A 211 8.32 -2.85 -10.50
C LEU A 211 8.14 -2.37 -11.95
N GLY A 212 7.16 -1.50 -12.21
CA GLY A 212 6.82 -1.04 -13.56
C GLY A 212 7.60 0.17 -14.04
N ARG A 213 8.47 0.75 -13.22
CA ARG A 213 9.16 2.01 -13.54
C ARG A 213 10.42 2.23 -12.72
N LYS A 214 11.49 2.68 -13.39
CA LYS A 214 12.71 3.25 -12.78
C LYS A 214 12.48 4.69 -12.32
N ARG A 215 13.27 5.17 -11.36
CA ARG A 215 13.29 6.61 -11.02
C ARG A 215 13.58 7.47 -12.26
N TYR A 216 12.97 8.65 -12.35
CA TYR A 216 13.30 9.61 -13.42
C TYR A 216 14.55 10.42 -13.06
N GLY A 217 15.45 10.56 -14.03
CA GLY A 217 16.71 11.30 -13.91
C GLY A 217 17.77 10.59 -13.05
N ALA A 218 18.96 11.17 -12.99
CA ALA A 218 20.06 10.72 -12.13
C ALA A 218 19.80 11.06 -10.65
N SER A 219 18.58 10.80 -10.16
CA SER A 219 18.19 10.97 -8.76
C SER A 219 18.84 9.87 -7.92
N ARG A 220 20.17 9.99 -7.83
CA ARG A 220 21.02 9.53 -6.73
C ARG A 220 20.38 9.94 -5.38
N PRO A 221 20.79 9.31 -4.27
CA PRO A 221 20.26 9.62 -2.94
C PRO A 221 20.15 11.14 -2.70
N GLY A 222 18.96 11.63 -2.34
CA GLY A 222 18.78 13.03 -1.94
C GLY A 222 18.31 14.05 -2.98
N GLY A 223 17.65 13.65 -4.08
CA GLY A 223 17.07 14.59 -5.07
C GLY A 223 15.90 15.46 -4.58
N SER A 224 15.26 15.10 -3.46
CA SER A 224 14.25 15.91 -2.79
C SER A 224 14.81 16.47 -1.49
N ARG A 225 14.60 17.77 -1.22
CA ARG A 225 14.88 18.39 0.09
C ARG A 225 14.10 17.72 1.23
N PHE A 226 13.04 16.99 0.91
CA PHE A 226 12.14 16.30 1.83
C PHE A 226 12.21 14.80 1.57
N PHE A 227 12.75 14.04 2.53
CA PHE A 227 12.73 12.57 2.53
C PHE A 227 11.68 12.11 3.55
N SER A 228 10.73 11.30 3.11
CA SER A 228 9.75 10.68 4.00
C SER A 228 9.63 9.19 3.69
N LEU A 229 9.52 8.41 4.75
CA LEU A 229 9.21 6.99 4.70
C LEU A 229 7.69 6.71 4.64
N ARG A 230 6.84 7.73 4.82
CA ARG A 230 5.41 7.62 4.51
C ARG A 230 5.23 7.62 2.99
N ASN A 231 4.50 6.63 2.47
CA ASN A 231 4.29 6.44 1.03
C ASN A 231 5.60 6.33 0.22
N TYR A 232 6.66 5.79 0.84
CA TYR A 232 7.96 5.67 0.18
C TYR A 232 7.89 4.70 -1.00
N LYS A 233 8.25 5.16 -2.19
CA LYS A 233 8.22 4.40 -3.45
C LYS A 233 9.61 3.81 -3.72
N LEU A 234 9.74 2.48 -3.58
CA LEU A 234 10.95 1.76 -3.93
C LEU A 234 10.84 1.29 -5.39
N HIS A 235 11.60 1.93 -6.27
CA HIS A 235 11.52 1.72 -7.72
C HIS A 235 12.35 0.52 -8.18
N VAL A 236 12.05 -0.01 -9.36
CA VAL A 236 12.65 -1.22 -9.90
C VAL A 236 14.18 -1.18 -9.98
N ASP A 237 14.77 -0.01 -10.24
CA ASP A 237 16.23 0.18 -10.22
C ASP A 237 16.83 0.06 -8.81
N GLN A 238 16.11 0.51 -7.78
CA GLN A 238 16.54 0.35 -6.40
C GLN A 238 16.37 -1.10 -5.94
N ILE A 239 15.33 -1.78 -6.41
CA ILE A 239 15.08 -3.20 -6.13
C ILE A 239 16.19 -4.06 -6.75
N GLU A 240 16.61 -3.72 -7.97
CA GLU A 240 17.77 -4.30 -8.65
C GLU A 240 19.08 -4.02 -7.90
N GLU A 241 19.33 -2.76 -7.52
CA GLU A 241 20.51 -2.32 -6.76
C GLU A 241 20.64 -3.06 -5.42
N LEU A 242 19.52 -3.26 -4.73
CA LEU A 242 19.45 -3.98 -3.46
C LEU A 242 19.45 -5.51 -3.64
N GLN A 243 19.30 -6.01 -4.87
CA GLN A 243 19.18 -7.43 -5.19
C GLN A 243 18.07 -8.14 -4.39
N LEU A 244 16.91 -7.49 -4.28
CA LEU A 244 15.75 -8.10 -3.62
C LEU A 244 15.13 -9.20 -4.50
N ASP A 245 14.24 -10.01 -3.93
CA ASP A 245 13.53 -11.11 -4.61
C ASP A 245 12.43 -10.61 -5.58
N ALA A 246 12.82 -9.78 -6.54
CA ALA A 246 11.94 -9.12 -7.50
C ALA A 246 11.07 -10.10 -8.30
N ASP A 247 11.57 -11.31 -8.52
CA ASP A 247 10.86 -12.38 -9.23
C ASP A 247 9.66 -12.89 -8.44
N GLU A 248 9.85 -13.12 -7.15
CA GLU A 248 8.77 -13.57 -6.27
C GLU A 248 7.71 -12.48 -6.12
N TYR A 249 8.15 -11.22 -6.04
CA TYR A 249 7.23 -10.08 -6.04
C TYR A 249 6.42 -9.99 -7.34
N ALA A 250 7.08 -10.09 -8.49
CA ALA A 250 6.40 -10.07 -9.78
C ALA A 250 5.41 -11.25 -9.93
N ALA A 251 5.81 -12.44 -9.51
CA ALA A 251 4.96 -13.63 -9.55
C ALA A 251 3.74 -13.51 -8.62
N SER A 252 3.94 -13.01 -7.38
CA SER A 252 2.87 -12.82 -6.40
C SER A 252 1.86 -11.76 -6.84
N MET A 253 2.33 -10.64 -7.39
CA MET A 253 1.46 -9.61 -7.98
C MET A 253 0.66 -10.16 -9.17
N ALA A 254 1.28 -11.01 -10.00
CA ALA A 254 0.62 -11.64 -11.13
C ALA A 254 -0.50 -12.59 -10.69
N ASP A 255 -0.24 -13.41 -9.67
CA ASP A 255 -1.25 -14.29 -9.07
C ASP A 255 -2.44 -13.48 -8.54
N ALA A 256 -2.16 -12.39 -7.82
CA ALA A 256 -3.19 -11.53 -7.25
C ALA A 256 -4.11 -10.92 -8.30
N PHE A 257 -3.56 -10.34 -9.36
CA PHE A 257 -4.36 -9.77 -10.45
C PHE A 257 -5.15 -10.85 -11.19
N ALA A 258 -4.57 -12.04 -11.43
CA ALA A 258 -5.30 -13.13 -12.07
C ALA A 258 -6.49 -13.60 -11.21
N ILE A 259 -6.32 -13.69 -9.88
CA ILE A 259 -7.39 -14.00 -8.93
C ILE A 259 -8.47 -12.91 -8.96
N MET A 260 -8.07 -11.64 -8.84
CA MET A 260 -8.99 -10.51 -8.84
C MET A 260 -9.83 -10.43 -10.11
N HIS A 261 -9.19 -10.57 -11.28
CA HIS A 261 -9.88 -10.49 -12.56
C HIS A 261 -10.80 -11.69 -12.77
N TRP A 262 -10.31 -12.92 -12.56
CA TRP A 262 -11.01 -14.11 -13.09
C TRP A 262 -11.78 -14.91 -12.06
N HIS A 263 -11.39 -14.83 -10.79
CA HIS A 263 -12.14 -15.45 -9.70
C HIS A 263 -13.05 -14.43 -9.01
N THR A 264 -12.48 -13.33 -8.53
CA THR A 264 -13.24 -12.28 -7.83
C THR A 264 -14.13 -11.48 -8.78
N ARG A 265 -13.76 -11.39 -10.06
CA ARG A 265 -14.45 -10.64 -11.12
C ARG A 265 -14.51 -9.14 -10.84
N ILE A 266 -13.35 -8.54 -10.57
CA ILE A 266 -13.15 -7.10 -10.40
C ILE A 266 -11.99 -6.60 -11.28
N ASP A 267 -11.89 -5.30 -11.53
CA ASP A 267 -10.86 -4.70 -12.41
C ASP A 267 -9.52 -4.40 -11.75
N GLY A 268 -9.48 -4.33 -10.41
CA GLY A 268 -8.26 -3.99 -9.67
C GLY A 268 -7.83 -2.53 -9.77
N MET A 269 -8.77 -1.62 -10.03
CA MET A 269 -8.49 -0.18 -10.04
C MET A 269 -7.99 0.32 -8.66
N ASP A 270 -6.92 1.12 -8.71
CA ASP A 270 -6.20 1.78 -7.63
C ASP A 270 -5.62 0.85 -6.54
N VAL A 271 -5.50 -0.45 -6.83
CA VAL A 271 -4.88 -1.38 -5.90
C VAL A 271 -3.39 -1.10 -5.73
N GLU A 272 -2.96 -1.04 -4.47
CA GLU A 272 -1.58 -0.76 -4.08
C GLU A 272 -0.88 -2.02 -3.55
N PHE A 273 0.43 -2.11 -3.79
CA PHE A 273 1.30 -3.16 -3.26
C PHE A 273 2.40 -2.59 -2.38
N VAL A 274 2.49 -3.09 -1.14
CA VAL A 274 3.45 -2.59 -0.15
C VAL A 274 4.20 -3.71 0.56
N LEU A 275 5.44 -3.45 0.95
CA LEU A 275 6.12 -4.20 1.99
C LEU A 275 5.80 -3.58 3.34
N GLY A 276 5.35 -4.45 4.24
CA GLY A 276 5.05 -4.14 5.61
C GLY A 276 5.32 -5.35 6.48
N SER A 277 5.04 -5.23 7.77
CA SER A 277 5.23 -6.32 8.73
C SER A 277 3.94 -6.72 9.43
N THR A 278 3.96 -7.87 10.08
CA THR A 278 2.90 -8.32 10.99
C THR A 278 3.50 -9.16 12.11
N PRO A 279 2.91 -9.19 13.32
CA PRO A 279 3.32 -10.12 14.36
C PRO A 279 3.29 -11.57 13.86
N PHE A 280 4.38 -12.31 14.09
CA PHE A 280 4.60 -13.66 13.57
C PHE A 280 3.44 -14.60 13.92
N ASP A 281 3.07 -14.63 15.21
CA ASP A 281 2.01 -15.50 15.74
C ASP A 281 0.63 -15.19 15.13
N HIS A 282 0.41 -13.96 14.68
CA HIS A 282 -0.86 -13.56 14.06
C HIS A 282 -0.98 -14.02 12.61
N ASN A 283 0.14 -14.17 11.88
CA ASN A 283 0.09 -14.74 10.54
C ASN A 283 -0.35 -16.23 10.59
N SER A 284 0.06 -16.94 11.65
CA SER A 284 -0.38 -18.31 11.93
C SER A 284 -1.86 -18.40 12.31
N ALA A 285 -2.40 -17.42 13.04
CA ALA A 285 -3.81 -17.39 13.47
C ALA A 285 -4.81 -16.99 12.36
N ARG A 286 -4.34 -16.36 11.28
CA ARG A 286 -5.18 -15.97 10.12
C ARG A 286 -5.71 -17.12 9.29
N ARG A 287 -5.15 -18.30 9.49
CA ARG A 287 -5.48 -19.52 8.75
C ARG A 287 -5.99 -20.54 9.76
N PRO A 288 -6.98 -21.38 9.39
CA PRO A 288 -7.31 -22.54 10.21
C PRO A 288 -6.03 -23.31 10.54
N PRO A 289 -5.90 -23.84 11.77
CA PRO A 289 -4.74 -24.64 12.12
C PRO A 289 -4.58 -25.76 11.09
N PRO A 290 -3.35 -26.03 10.61
CA PRO A 290 -3.12 -27.07 9.62
C PRO A 290 -3.73 -28.39 10.08
N LEU A 291 -4.42 -29.08 9.18
CA LEU A 291 -5.09 -30.35 9.52
C LEU A 291 -4.11 -31.33 10.18
N GLN A 292 -2.86 -31.38 9.72
CA GLN A 292 -1.83 -32.23 10.30
C GLN A 292 -1.50 -31.88 11.76
N ASP A 293 -1.52 -30.60 12.12
CA ASP A 293 -1.29 -30.19 13.51
C ASP A 293 -2.46 -30.61 14.38
N ILE A 294 -3.68 -30.51 13.87
CA ILE A 294 -4.88 -31.01 14.55
C ILE A 294 -4.87 -32.53 14.68
N LEU A 295 -4.43 -33.25 13.64
CA LEU A 295 -4.31 -34.72 13.66
C LEU A 295 -3.27 -35.23 14.66
N ARG A 296 -2.27 -34.40 15.00
CA ARG A 296 -1.28 -34.69 16.05
C ARG A 296 -1.82 -34.44 17.46
N LEU A 297 -2.94 -33.72 17.61
CA LEU A 297 -3.54 -33.50 18.91
C LEU A 297 -4.35 -34.72 19.34
N THR A 298 -4.31 -35.02 20.63
CA THR A 298 -5.21 -36.01 21.23
C THR A 298 -6.66 -35.52 21.09
N PRO A 299 -7.63 -36.35 20.66
CA PRO A 299 -9.03 -35.97 20.63
C PRO A 299 -9.50 -35.39 21.98
N GLY A 300 -10.22 -34.26 21.93
CA GLY A 300 -10.63 -33.51 23.12
C GLY A 300 -9.62 -32.46 23.61
N THR A 301 -8.44 -32.35 22.97
CA THR A 301 -7.52 -31.23 23.21
C THR A 301 -8.22 -29.93 22.83
N SER A 302 -8.33 -29.00 23.79
CA SER A 302 -8.89 -27.68 23.52
C SER A 302 -7.99 -26.92 22.55
N THR A 303 -8.57 -26.49 21.43
CA THR A 303 -7.94 -25.56 20.49
C THR A 303 -8.35 -24.12 20.75
N PHE A 304 -9.29 -23.88 21.68
CA PHE A 304 -9.81 -22.56 21.98
C PHE A 304 -8.69 -21.62 22.41
N GLU A 305 -7.88 -22.00 23.39
CA GLU A 305 -6.78 -21.19 23.90
C GLU A 305 -5.72 -20.92 22.83
N ARG A 306 -5.48 -21.86 21.91
CA ARG A 306 -4.57 -21.65 20.77
C ARG A 306 -5.10 -20.60 19.80
N THR A 307 -6.40 -20.49 19.64
CA THR A 307 -7.04 -19.52 18.73
C THR A 307 -7.33 -18.18 19.40
N THR A 308 -7.60 -18.17 20.71
CA THR A 308 -8.09 -16.97 21.43
C THR A 308 -7.09 -16.36 22.39
N ASN A 309 -6.07 -17.11 22.87
CA ASN A 309 -5.05 -16.59 23.80
C ASN A 309 -3.73 -16.24 23.10
N THR A 310 -3.69 -16.16 21.76
CA THR A 310 -2.56 -15.54 21.06
C THR A 310 -2.54 -14.04 21.34
N THR A 311 -1.91 -13.67 22.45
CA THR A 311 -1.47 -12.30 22.67
C THR A 311 -0.48 -11.97 21.55
N PRO A 312 -0.72 -10.93 20.74
CA PRO A 312 0.17 -10.66 19.62
C PRO A 312 1.56 -10.36 20.13
N ASN A 313 2.56 -11.10 19.65
CA ASN A 313 3.95 -10.84 19.96
C ASN A 313 4.50 -9.77 19.02
N PHE A 314 4.45 -8.51 19.44
CA PHE A 314 4.95 -7.39 18.63
C PHE A 314 6.47 -7.36 18.50
N ARG A 315 7.20 -8.19 19.25
CA ARG A 315 8.65 -8.31 19.20
C ARG A 315 9.12 -9.23 18.08
N LYS A 316 8.30 -10.18 17.64
CA LYS A 316 8.62 -11.07 16.51
C LYS A 316 7.73 -10.71 15.33
N ARG A 317 8.31 -10.16 14.26
CA ARG A 317 7.55 -9.65 13.11
C ARG A 317 8.03 -10.25 11.81
N ILE A 318 7.11 -10.68 10.96
CA ILE A 318 7.44 -11.13 9.61
C ILE A 318 7.23 -10.00 8.61
N VAL A 319 8.15 -9.82 7.67
CA VAL A 319 7.98 -8.93 6.52
C VAL A 319 7.29 -9.70 5.39
N SER A 320 6.27 -9.08 4.79
CA SER A 320 5.51 -9.68 3.70
C SER A 320 5.13 -8.63 2.67
N LEU A 321 4.83 -9.09 1.45
CA LEU A 321 4.17 -8.27 0.44
C LEU A 321 2.68 -8.24 0.77
N TRP A 322 2.08 -7.06 0.70
CA TRP A 322 0.67 -6.83 0.99
C TRP A 322 -0.02 -6.14 -0.17
N MET A 323 -1.29 -6.46 -0.36
CA MET A 323 -2.19 -5.80 -1.30
C MET A 323 -3.28 -5.03 -0.54
N LEU A 324 -3.50 -3.76 -0.89
CA LEU A 324 -4.43 -2.86 -0.20
C LEU A 324 -5.04 -1.80 -1.13
N ASP A 325 -5.92 -0.97 -0.57
CA ASP A 325 -6.77 0.04 -1.24
C ASP A 325 -7.70 -0.54 -2.31
N PHE A 326 -8.92 -0.88 -1.89
CA PHE A 326 -9.92 -1.51 -2.77
C PHE A 326 -11.14 -0.62 -3.04
N ASP A 327 -11.08 0.65 -2.64
CA ASP A 327 -12.22 1.58 -2.72
C ASP A 327 -12.60 1.96 -4.16
N ALA A 328 -11.65 1.88 -5.10
CA ALA A 328 -11.87 2.17 -6.51
C ALA A 328 -12.19 0.93 -7.38
N CYS A 329 -11.99 -0.28 -6.87
CA CYS A 329 -12.26 -1.52 -7.58
C CYS A 329 -13.74 -1.64 -7.99
N SER A 330 -13.99 -2.09 -9.22
CA SER A 330 -15.33 -2.29 -9.76
C SER A 330 -15.50 -3.70 -10.36
N PRO A 331 -16.72 -4.28 -10.35
CA PRO A 331 -16.98 -5.54 -11.01
C PRO A 331 -16.66 -5.50 -12.51
N ILE A 332 -16.21 -6.63 -13.05
CA ILE A 332 -16.01 -6.82 -14.50
C ILE A 332 -16.86 -7.95 -15.06
N THR A 333 -17.24 -7.82 -16.34
CA THR A 333 -17.90 -8.88 -17.09
C THR A 333 -16.87 -9.90 -17.60
N MET A 334 -17.26 -11.19 -17.70
CA MET A 334 -16.38 -12.26 -18.18
C MET A 334 -16.38 -12.33 -19.72
N ASN A 335 -16.04 -11.21 -20.37
CA ASN A 335 -15.95 -11.05 -21.82
C ASN A 335 -14.95 -9.93 -22.17
N THR A 336 -14.82 -9.59 -23.46
CA THR A 336 -13.89 -8.57 -23.94
C THR A 336 -14.11 -7.18 -23.33
N ALA A 337 -15.35 -6.81 -22.97
CA ALA A 337 -15.61 -5.52 -22.31
C ALA A 337 -14.97 -5.46 -20.91
N GLY A 338 -15.10 -6.54 -20.13
CA GLY A 338 -14.45 -6.62 -18.82
C GLY A 338 -12.93 -6.74 -18.91
N VAL A 339 -12.40 -7.41 -19.93
CA VAL A 339 -10.96 -7.40 -20.25
C VAL A 339 -10.46 -5.97 -20.49
N ASN A 340 -11.19 -5.17 -21.29
CA ASN A 340 -10.83 -3.79 -21.55
C ASN A 340 -10.88 -2.91 -20.29
N GLN A 341 -11.83 -3.15 -19.40
CA GLN A 341 -11.91 -2.46 -18.10
C GLN A 341 -10.71 -2.81 -17.21
N ALA A 342 -10.34 -4.09 -17.11
CA ALA A 342 -9.16 -4.53 -16.37
C ALA A 342 -7.86 -3.95 -16.96
N ILE A 343 -7.73 -3.92 -18.30
CA ILE A 343 -6.60 -3.28 -18.98
C ILE A 343 -6.52 -1.80 -18.61
N LYS A 344 -7.65 -1.08 -18.66
CA LYS A 344 -7.72 0.34 -18.30
C LYS A 344 -7.24 0.55 -16.86
N ALA A 345 -7.77 -0.22 -15.91
CA ALA A 345 -7.37 -0.16 -14.50
C ALA A 345 -5.86 -0.38 -14.33
N PHE A 346 -5.31 -1.46 -14.92
CA PHE A 346 -3.88 -1.74 -14.83
C PHE A 346 -2.98 -0.61 -15.37
N LEU A 347 -3.41 0.06 -16.44
CA LEU A 347 -2.65 1.15 -17.07
C LEU A 347 -2.75 2.48 -16.29
N GLU A 348 -3.92 2.75 -15.70
CA GLU A 348 -4.19 3.96 -14.91
C GLU A 348 -3.61 3.89 -13.50
N ASN A 349 -3.46 2.69 -12.93
CA ASN A 349 -2.79 2.49 -11.66
C ASN A 349 -1.34 2.98 -11.68
N ASP A 350 -0.86 3.41 -10.51
CA ASP A 350 0.57 3.62 -10.27
C ASP A 350 1.36 2.34 -10.69
N PRO A 351 2.60 2.45 -11.20
CA PRO A 351 3.32 1.35 -11.85
C PRO A 351 3.90 0.33 -10.84
N TYR A 352 3.05 -0.28 -10.02
CA TYR A 352 3.40 -1.34 -9.09
C TYR A 352 3.89 -2.59 -9.82
N CYS A 353 3.16 -3.03 -10.85
CA CYS A 353 3.51 -4.23 -11.62
C CYS A 353 4.51 -3.94 -12.75
N PRO A 354 5.33 -4.93 -13.15
CA PRO A 354 6.22 -4.82 -14.30
C PRO A 354 5.49 -4.40 -15.58
N ARG A 355 6.20 -3.75 -16.51
CA ARG A 355 5.66 -3.31 -17.81
C ARG A 355 6.56 -3.81 -18.95
N PRO A 356 5.99 -4.12 -20.14
CA PRO A 356 6.76 -4.47 -21.33
C PRO A 356 7.42 -3.23 -21.96
N HIS A 357 8.32 -3.46 -22.93
CA HIS A 357 8.90 -2.45 -23.83
C HIS A 357 9.72 -1.35 -23.13
N THR A 358 10.28 -1.68 -21.97
CA THR A 358 11.16 -0.84 -21.16
C THR A 358 12.57 -0.71 -21.73
N LYS A 359 12.97 -1.63 -22.64
CA LYS A 359 14.35 -1.73 -23.20
C LYS A 359 15.42 -2.00 -22.14
N ASP A 360 15.02 -2.47 -20.97
CA ASP A 360 15.89 -2.77 -19.84
C ASP A 360 15.81 -4.26 -19.50
N ALA A 361 16.95 -4.96 -19.53
CA ALA A 361 16.97 -6.42 -19.40
C ALA A 361 16.33 -6.93 -18.09
N PHE A 362 16.56 -6.23 -16.98
CA PHE A 362 15.97 -6.59 -15.69
C PHE A 362 14.46 -6.39 -15.69
N SER A 363 13.98 -5.24 -16.14
CA SER A 363 12.55 -4.93 -16.21
C SER A 363 11.79 -5.83 -17.20
N GLU A 364 12.37 -6.12 -18.38
CA GLU A 364 11.80 -7.07 -19.36
C GLU A 364 11.70 -8.49 -18.78
N ARG A 365 12.71 -8.92 -18.01
CA ARG A 365 12.69 -10.21 -17.32
C ARG A 365 11.55 -10.27 -16.31
N LEU A 366 11.34 -9.21 -15.52
CA LEU A 366 10.22 -9.15 -14.57
C LEU A 366 8.86 -9.17 -15.28
N TRP A 367 8.73 -8.48 -16.42
CA TRP A 367 7.51 -8.56 -17.24
C TRP A 367 7.24 -9.98 -17.75
N ARG A 368 8.27 -10.70 -18.21
CA ARG A 368 8.13 -12.10 -18.62
C ARG A 368 7.66 -13.00 -17.48
N ILE A 369 8.20 -12.81 -16.27
CA ILE A 369 7.78 -13.57 -15.08
C ILE A 369 6.32 -13.25 -14.74
N PHE A 370 5.99 -11.96 -14.65
CA PHE A 370 4.64 -11.50 -14.34
C PHE A 370 3.62 -12.05 -15.35
N SER A 371 3.85 -11.85 -16.65
CA SER A 371 2.93 -12.27 -17.70
C SER A 371 2.75 -13.78 -17.76
N GLN A 372 3.82 -14.56 -17.66
CA GLN A 372 3.74 -16.02 -17.62
C GLN A 372 2.93 -16.50 -16.41
N ARG A 373 3.25 -15.99 -15.22
CA ARG A 373 2.58 -16.39 -13.99
C ARG A 373 1.10 -16.00 -13.98
N TYR A 374 0.78 -14.80 -14.45
CA TYR A 374 -0.60 -14.32 -14.59
C TYR A 374 -1.41 -15.25 -15.51
N LEU A 375 -0.83 -15.65 -16.65
CA LEU A 375 -1.49 -16.57 -17.58
C LEU A 375 -1.68 -17.95 -16.97
N ASP A 376 -0.69 -18.48 -16.27
CA ASP A 376 -0.78 -19.81 -15.64
C ASP A 376 -1.88 -19.85 -14.58
N THR A 377 -1.96 -18.82 -13.72
CA THR A 377 -3.02 -18.69 -12.72
C THR A 377 -4.37 -18.41 -13.35
N GLY A 378 -4.44 -17.52 -14.34
CA GLY A 378 -5.68 -17.24 -15.07
C GLY A 378 -6.23 -18.45 -15.81
N ARG A 379 -5.38 -19.25 -16.46
CA ARG A 379 -5.79 -20.51 -17.13
C ARG A 379 -6.32 -21.53 -16.12
N ARG A 380 -5.69 -21.65 -14.95
CA ARG A 380 -6.19 -22.54 -13.87
C ARG A 380 -7.59 -22.14 -13.41
N ILE A 381 -7.81 -20.85 -13.16
CA ILE A 381 -9.11 -20.32 -12.69
C ILE A 381 -10.20 -20.46 -13.77
N THR A 382 -9.85 -20.20 -15.03
CA THR A 382 -10.82 -20.18 -16.14
C THR A 382 -10.97 -21.53 -16.85
N ALA A 383 -10.23 -22.56 -16.43
CA ALA A 383 -10.25 -23.89 -17.05
C ALA A 383 -11.67 -24.45 -17.17
N GLY A 384 -12.01 -25.02 -18.33
CA GLY A 384 -13.33 -25.58 -18.60
C GLY A 384 -14.45 -24.55 -18.82
N SER A 385 -14.18 -23.25 -18.73
CA SER A 385 -15.19 -22.20 -18.95
C SER A 385 -15.12 -21.56 -20.34
N PRO A 386 -16.15 -20.83 -20.80
CA PRO A 386 -16.08 -19.99 -22.00
C PRO A 386 -15.05 -18.85 -21.91
N SER A 387 -14.53 -18.57 -20.71
CA SER A 387 -13.64 -17.44 -20.41
C SER A 387 -12.14 -17.79 -20.48
N GLN A 388 -11.79 -18.99 -20.95
CA GLN A 388 -10.39 -19.48 -21.00
C GLN A 388 -9.41 -18.57 -21.76
N THR A 389 -9.90 -17.80 -22.74
CA THR A 389 -9.06 -16.91 -23.54
C THR A 389 -8.88 -15.51 -22.94
N LEU A 390 -9.69 -15.12 -21.95
CA LEU A 390 -9.66 -13.77 -21.38
C LEU A 390 -8.33 -13.40 -20.71
N PRO A 391 -7.65 -14.31 -19.96
CA PRO A 391 -6.33 -14.00 -19.42
C PRO A 391 -5.31 -13.64 -20.50
N GLN A 392 -5.35 -14.33 -21.65
CA GLN A 392 -4.47 -14.05 -22.78
C GLN A 392 -4.81 -12.71 -23.44
N GLN A 393 -6.10 -12.41 -23.62
CA GLN A 393 -6.55 -11.12 -24.15
C GLN A 393 -6.07 -9.95 -23.28
N PHE A 394 -6.09 -10.11 -21.95
CA PHE A 394 -5.58 -9.10 -21.02
C PHE A 394 -4.09 -8.81 -21.24
N ILE A 395 -3.23 -9.84 -21.20
CA ILE A 395 -1.77 -9.65 -21.38
C ILE A 395 -1.47 -9.06 -22.76
N GLN A 396 -2.11 -9.56 -23.82
CA GLN A 396 -1.92 -9.03 -25.16
C GLN A 396 -2.35 -7.56 -25.26
N GLY A 397 -3.47 -7.21 -24.61
CA GLY A 397 -3.97 -5.84 -24.55
C GLY A 397 -2.99 -4.88 -23.88
N ILE A 398 -2.36 -5.30 -22.77
CA ILE A 398 -1.29 -4.51 -22.12
C ILE A 398 -0.09 -4.32 -23.06
N VAL A 399 0.40 -5.40 -23.68
CA VAL A 399 1.53 -5.34 -24.64
C VAL A 399 1.23 -4.38 -25.77
N THR A 400 0.04 -4.47 -26.37
CA THR A 400 -0.37 -3.60 -27.49
C THR A 400 -0.51 -2.14 -27.07
N LYS A 401 -1.11 -1.86 -25.90
CA LYS A 401 -1.32 -0.48 -25.43
C LYS A 401 -0.03 0.22 -25.01
N LEU A 402 0.99 -0.54 -24.60
CA LEU A 402 2.29 -0.01 -24.18
C LEU A 402 3.37 -0.10 -25.27
N SER A 403 3.04 -0.62 -26.46
CA SER A 403 3.97 -0.62 -27.59
C SER A 403 4.42 0.80 -27.94
N PRO A 404 5.71 1.02 -28.24
CA PRO A 404 6.19 2.29 -28.76
C PRO A 404 5.44 2.67 -30.05
N PRO A 405 5.15 3.96 -30.29
CA PRO A 405 4.62 4.39 -31.58
C PRO A 405 5.61 4.05 -32.71
N ASP A 406 5.11 3.48 -33.80
CA ASP A 406 5.89 3.13 -34.98
C ASP A 406 6.65 4.36 -35.51
N GLN A 407 7.98 4.26 -35.57
CA GLN A 407 8.84 5.31 -36.12
C GLN A 407 8.72 5.45 -37.65
N THR A 408 7.94 4.59 -38.31
CA THR A 408 7.76 4.57 -39.77
C THR A 408 6.81 5.64 -40.30
N SER A 409 6.02 6.32 -39.46
CA SER A 409 5.07 7.36 -39.92
C SER A 409 5.63 8.79 -39.90
N LEU A 410 6.83 9.02 -39.34
CA LEU A 410 7.46 10.36 -39.28
C LEU A 410 8.38 10.67 -40.47
N ASN A 411 8.75 9.66 -41.27
CA ASN A 411 9.63 9.84 -42.44
C ASN A 411 8.88 10.00 -43.78
N GLN A 412 7.54 10.01 -43.79
CA GLN A 412 6.75 10.35 -44.99
C GLN A 412 6.28 11.81 -45.05
N ALA A 413 6.55 12.61 -44.00
CA ALA A 413 6.09 14.00 -43.93
C ALA A 413 7.17 15.07 -44.26
N THR A 414 8.39 14.67 -44.63
CA THR A 414 9.50 15.60 -44.94
C THR A 414 10.03 15.49 -46.37
N GLY A 415 9.36 14.73 -47.24
CA GLY A 415 9.78 14.50 -48.62
C GLY A 415 8.89 15.16 -49.68
N ALA A 416 8.52 16.43 -49.52
CA ALA A 416 7.85 17.18 -50.61
C ALA A 416 7.88 18.71 -50.39
N VAL A 417 9.05 19.35 -50.41
CA VAL A 417 9.12 20.79 -50.75
C VAL A 417 10.40 21.09 -51.54
N SER A 418 10.27 21.12 -52.85
CA SER A 418 11.22 21.77 -53.76
C SER A 418 10.45 22.26 -54.99
N GLY A 419 10.29 23.58 -55.14
CA GLY A 419 9.78 24.18 -56.39
C GLY A 419 8.93 25.44 -56.24
N LEU A 420 9.60 26.58 -55.99
CA LEU A 420 9.39 27.95 -56.52
C LEU A 420 8.05 28.37 -57.17
N GLY A 421 7.59 29.59 -56.80
CA GLY A 421 6.84 30.47 -57.71
C GLY A 421 5.86 31.45 -57.05
N ALA A 422 6.21 32.74 -57.02
CA ALA A 422 5.44 33.84 -56.44
C ALA A 422 4.27 34.32 -57.32
N SER A 423 3.20 34.88 -56.71
CA SER A 423 2.49 36.13 -57.14
C SER A 423 1.09 36.30 -56.52
N ALA A 424 0.94 37.39 -55.77
CA ALA A 424 -0.19 38.34 -55.61
C ALA A 424 -1.69 37.91 -55.70
N GLY A 425 -2.49 38.44 -54.76
CA GLY A 425 -3.78 39.08 -55.10
C GLY A 425 -5.06 38.70 -54.34
N ASN A 426 -5.40 39.50 -53.32
CA ASN A 426 -6.72 40.10 -53.01
C ASN A 426 -7.98 39.26 -52.59
N ARG A 427 -8.55 39.72 -51.45
CA ARG A 427 -9.98 39.88 -51.05
C ARG A 427 -10.92 38.67 -50.92
N GLY A 428 -11.60 38.58 -49.75
CA GLY A 428 -13.00 38.13 -49.68
C GLY A 428 -13.44 37.38 -48.40
N SER A 429 -13.81 38.13 -47.36
CA SER A 429 -14.92 37.92 -46.38
C SER A 429 -15.58 36.54 -46.19
N ALA A 430 -15.64 36.05 -44.93
CA ALA A 430 -16.85 35.90 -44.08
C ALA A 430 -16.73 34.76 -43.02
N LEU A 431 -17.21 35.06 -41.81
CA LEU A 431 -17.26 34.33 -40.52
C LEU A 431 -18.12 33.01 -40.55
N PRO A 432 -18.21 32.14 -39.50
CA PRO A 432 -17.99 32.41 -38.06
C PRO A 432 -17.31 31.31 -37.19
N GLN A 433 -17.07 31.73 -35.94
CA GLN A 433 -16.59 31.00 -34.77
C GLN A 433 -17.41 29.75 -34.39
N GLN A 434 -16.72 28.70 -33.92
CA GLN A 434 -17.16 27.89 -32.77
C GLN A 434 -15.94 27.25 -32.08
N GLY A 435 -15.93 27.33 -30.75
CA GLY A 435 -14.74 27.21 -29.91
C GLY A 435 -14.27 25.78 -29.62
N GLN A 436 -12.94 25.63 -29.59
CA GLN A 436 -12.26 24.52 -28.93
C GLN A 436 -11.79 24.97 -27.55
N SER A 437 -12.36 24.36 -26.51
CA SER A 437 -11.92 24.51 -25.13
C SER A 437 -10.87 23.44 -24.83
N THR A 438 -9.61 23.85 -24.79
CA THR A 438 -8.49 23.08 -24.27
C THR A 438 -8.35 23.38 -22.78
N ARG A 439 -8.70 22.42 -21.91
CA ARG A 439 -8.42 22.50 -20.47
C ARG A 439 -7.10 21.80 -20.14
N ASN A 440 -6.10 22.62 -19.83
CA ASN A 440 -4.87 22.21 -19.16
C ASN A 440 -5.13 21.82 -17.68
N PRO A 441 -4.31 20.93 -17.10
CA PRO A 441 -4.42 20.48 -15.71
C PRO A 441 -3.90 21.53 -14.72
N SER A 442 -4.71 21.80 -13.70
CA SER A 442 -4.50 22.80 -12.66
C SER A 442 -3.29 22.46 -11.76
N ARG A 443 -2.42 23.46 -11.59
CA ARG A 443 -1.29 23.47 -10.67
C ARG A 443 -1.76 23.48 -9.21
N ARG A 444 -1.06 22.69 -8.39
CA ARG A 444 -1.06 22.70 -6.92
C ARG A 444 -0.61 24.06 -6.40
N ASP A 445 -1.40 24.64 -5.50
CA ASP A 445 -1.03 25.82 -4.74
C ASP A 445 -0.32 25.39 -3.44
N GLN A 446 0.85 25.97 -3.20
CA GLN A 446 1.66 25.78 -1.99
C GLN A 446 1.57 27.06 -1.16
N GLY A 447 0.90 27.00 -0.01
CA GLY A 447 0.93 28.07 0.98
C GLY A 447 2.32 28.22 1.59
N LYS A 448 2.96 29.37 1.35
CA LYS A 448 4.14 29.84 2.09
C LYS A 448 3.70 30.76 3.22
N HIS A 449 4.13 30.43 4.43
CA HIS A 449 4.29 31.38 5.52
C HIS A 449 5.61 32.15 5.32
N GLU A 450 5.56 33.47 5.44
CA GLU A 450 6.65 34.30 5.96
C GLU A 450 6.02 35.58 6.54
N GLY A 451 6.49 36.00 7.71
CA GLY A 451 5.94 37.13 8.46
C GLY A 451 6.85 38.36 8.43
N GLY A 452 6.30 39.48 8.90
CA GLY A 452 7.05 40.45 9.70
C GLY A 452 7.18 41.90 9.19
N ARG A 453 6.58 42.80 9.98
CA ARG A 453 7.04 44.15 10.43
C ARG A 453 6.70 45.44 9.64
N GLY A 454 6.29 46.45 10.42
CA GLY A 454 6.30 47.91 10.16
C GLY A 454 4.93 48.57 10.43
N SER A 455 4.63 49.15 11.61
CA SER A 455 4.86 50.57 12.05
C SER A 455 4.21 51.61 11.13
N THR A 456 3.52 52.70 11.50
CA THR A 456 3.28 53.53 12.71
C THR A 456 2.17 54.53 12.32
N ASP A 457 1.21 54.92 13.19
CA ASP A 457 1.00 56.26 13.79
C ASP A 457 -0.52 56.40 14.03
N GLY A 458 -1.10 57.10 15.01
CA GLY A 458 -0.61 57.94 16.09
C GLY A 458 -1.74 58.19 17.10
N SER A 459 -1.37 58.46 18.35
CA SER A 459 -2.26 58.83 19.48
C SER A 459 -2.49 60.36 19.53
N PRO A 460 -2.95 61.00 20.64
CA PRO A 460 -3.85 60.62 21.75
C PRO A 460 -4.93 61.71 22.04
N LYS A 461 -5.83 61.49 23.02
CA LYS A 461 -6.25 62.53 24.00
C LYS A 461 -7.05 62.00 25.21
N ARG A 462 -6.42 62.19 26.39
CA ARG A 462 -6.92 62.63 27.72
C ARG A 462 -8.03 61.88 28.48
N ALA A 463 -7.68 61.59 29.74
CA ALA A 463 -8.44 61.07 30.89
C ALA A 463 -9.15 62.21 31.69
N PRO A 464 -9.50 62.09 33.01
CA PRO A 464 -10.09 61.00 33.82
C PRO A 464 -11.27 61.46 34.74
N GLY A 465 -11.87 60.53 35.50
CA GLY A 465 -12.44 60.77 36.84
C GLY A 465 -13.68 59.91 37.14
N ASN A 466 -14.06 59.54 38.36
CA ASN A 466 -13.46 59.46 39.70
C ASN A 466 -14.57 58.82 40.59
N ARG A 467 -14.19 58.17 41.72
CA ARG A 467 -15.01 57.73 42.88
C ARG A 467 -16.01 56.59 42.63
N GLY A 468 -16.19 55.61 43.52
CA GLY A 468 -15.72 55.43 44.89
C GLY A 468 -16.79 54.69 45.72
N GLN A 469 -16.34 54.00 46.78
CA GLN A 469 -17.10 53.29 47.82
C GLN A 469 -17.61 51.87 47.46
N GLY A 470 -17.41 50.82 48.24
CA GLY A 470 -16.76 50.68 49.54
C GLY A 470 -17.51 49.67 50.43
N ARG A 471 -16.73 48.72 51.00
CA ARG A 471 -17.02 47.86 52.18
C ARG A 471 -18.08 46.76 52.00
N GLY A 472 -17.92 45.55 52.51
CA GLY A 472 -16.87 44.94 53.32
C GLY A 472 -17.27 43.50 53.71
N GLN A 473 -16.26 42.69 54.08
CA GLN A 473 -16.22 41.61 55.09
C GLN A 473 -17.54 40.84 55.40
N ARG A 474 -17.58 39.51 55.50
CA ARG A 474 -16.74 38.63 56.35
C ARG A 474 -17.22 37.16 56.18
N ARG A 475 -16.25 36.23 56.19
CA ARG A 475 -16.23 34.88 56.81
C ARG A 475 -17.52 34.04 56.93
N GLY A 476 -17.39 32.75 56.56
CA GLY A 476 -17.73 31.64 57.46
C GLY A 476 -18.38 30.42 56.82
N ARG A 477 -17.63 29.31 56.80
CA ARG A 477 -18.04 27.89 56.97
C ARG A 477 -19.49 27.51 56.62
N HIS A 478 -19.65 26.66 55.61
CA HIS A 478 -19.92 25.22 55.78
C HIS A 478 -19.61 24.46 54.49
#